data_AF-A0A6C0ARZ3-F1
#
_entry.id   AF-A0A6C0ARZ3-F1
#
_cell.length_a   1.000
_cell.length_b   1.000
_cell.length_c   1.000
_cell.angle_alpha   90.00
_cell.angle_beta   90.00
_cell.angle_gamma   90.00
#
_symmetry.space_group_name_H-M   'P 1'
#
loop_
_entity.id
_entity.type
_entity.pdbx_description
1 polymer ?
#
loop_
_entity_poly.entity_id
_entity_poly.type
_entity_poly.pdbx_seq_one_letter_code
_entity_poly.pdbx_strand_id
1 'polypeptide(L)'
;MTLLTFLFIVVFLIGLYFYAKCADPKYSEGLTNNNSEPRCPNLLIQKGSRFYLYNSKVAQVPGVNPIEFDNLEDYTEFLDWQRSQNIRCPVLYLQETYDAQGNKVYKFRPSVSEPQAGLPPSAAAPIGIASQIQPINEMPLEQVGDEAYPNPTLLVDATRNDPPYNYNSYPAHDQTDYYIGTTTPLDEMNYKQEAEKVSPDPMDPNWGGPKYTQSLVDRGYYANREVKIAVG
;
A
#
# COMPACT_ATOMS: atom_id res chain seq x y z
N MET A 1 29.98 -36.75 43.03
CA MET A 1 29.45 -35.62 42.23
C MET A 1 29.98 -34.34 42.85
N THR A 2 30.69 -33.51 42.10
CA THR A 2 31.25 -32.26 42.63
C THR A 2 30.12 -31.22 42.80
N LEU A 3 30.25 -30.31 43.76
CA LEU A 3 29.25 -29.26 44.02
C LEU A 3 28.89 -28.46 42.74
N LEU A 4 29.87 -28.29 41.87
CA LEU A 4 29.73 -27.65 40.55
C LEU A 4 28.79 -28.44 39.62
N THR A 5 28.90 -29.78 39.58
CA THR A 5 27.98 -30.62 38.78
C THR A 5 26.55 -30.58 39.30
N PHE A 6 26.34 -30.43 40.61
CA PHE A 6 25.00 -30.27 41.18
C PHE A 6 24.37 -28.92 40.78
N LEU A 7 25.14 -27.84 40.77
CA LEU A 7 24.67 -26.51 40.38
C LEU A 7 24.18 -26.50 38.92
N PHE A 8 24.93 -27.11 38.00
CA PHE A 8 24.50 -27.22 36.60
C PHE A 8 23.21 -28.01 36.41
N ILE A 9 23.02 -29.09 37.17
CA ILE A 9 21.78 -29.88 37.12
C ILE A 9 20.60 -29.05 37.63
N VAL A 10 20.78 -28.27 38.70
CA VAL A 10 19.71 -27.41 39.24
C VAL A 10 19.31 -26.31 38.24
N VAL A 11 20.28 -25.64 37.60
CA VAL A 11 19.99 -24.61 36.59
C VAL A 11 19.28 -25.22 35.37
N PHE A 12 19.70 -26.42 34.95
CA PHE A 12 19.05 -27.14 33.85
C PHE A 12 17.59 -27.50 34.17
N LEU A 13 17.31 -27.96 35.39
CA LEU A 13 15.95 -28.29 35.83
C LEU A 13 15.06 -27.04 35.96
N ILE A 14 15.62 -25.90 36.39
CA ILE A 14 14.89 -24.62 36.43
C ILE A 14 14.55 -24.15 35.01
N GLY A 15 15.49 -24.26 34.06
CA GLY A 15 15.25 -23.92 32.65
C GLY A 15 14.18 -24.82 32.00
N LEU A 16 14.22 -26.12 32.28
CA LEU A 16 13.23 -27.07 31.77
C LEU A 16 11.84 -26.84 32.36
N TYR A 17 11.76 -26.49 33.66
CA TYR A 17 10.50 -26.09 34.30
C TYR A 17 9.90 -24.82 33.67
N PHE A 18 10.73 -23.82 33.37
CA PHE A 18 10.28 -22.59 32.71
C PHE A 18 9.72 -22.88 31.31
N TYR A 19 10.44 -23.67 30.50
CA TYR A 19 9.99 -24.05 29.16
C TYR A 19 8.66 -24.81 29.18
N ALA A 20 8.49 -25.74 30.13
CA ALA A 20 7.24 -26.49 30.28
C ALA A 20 6.04 -25.61 30.68
N LYS A 21 6.27 -24.47 31.35
CA LYS A 21 5.23 -23.51 31.74
C LYS A 21 4.87 -22.52 30.64
N CYS A 22 5.82 -22.10 29.80
CA CYS A 22 5.55 -21.26 28.65
C CYS A 22 4.80 -21.98 27.52
N ALA A 23 4.84 -23.32 27.47
CA ALA A 23 4.13 -24.11 26.47
C ALA A 23 2.63 -24.31 26.74
N ASP A 24 2.12 -23.83 27.89
CA ASP A 24 0.68 -23.92 28.22
C ASP A 24 -0.10 -22.88 27.37
N PRO A 25 -1.16 -23.27 26.64
CA PRO A 25 -1.99 -22.33 25.88
C PRO A 25 -2.70 -21.27 26.73
N LYS A 26 -2.71 -21.41 28.08
CA LYS A 26 -3.17 -20.38 29.02
C LYS A 26 -2.06 -19.45 29.52
N TYR A 27 -0.82 -19.65 29.08
CA TYR A 27 0.28 -18.75 29.40
C TYR A 27 0.10 -17.44 28.63
N SER A 28 -0.37 -16.40 29.32
CA SER A 28 -0.50 -15.06 28.77
C SER A 28 0.88 -14.43 28.59
N GLU A 29 1.32 -14.28 27.35
CA GLU A 29 2.55 -13.55 27.04
C GLU A 29 2.38 -12.07 27.42
N GLY A 30 3.38 -11.51 28.11
CA GLY A 30 3.38 -10.12 28.61
C GLY A 30 3.42 -9.03 27.53
N LEU A 31 3.36 -9.42 26.26
CA LEU A 31 3.20 -8.52 25.10
C LEU A 31 1.73 -8.37 24.67
N THR A 32 0.82 -9.15 25.24
CA THR A 32 -0.62 -8.93 25.06
C THR A 32 -1.10 -8.01 26.18
N ASN A 33 -1.27 -6.74 25.85
CA ASN A 33 -1.79 -5.77 26.81
C ASN A 33 -3.20 -6.23 27.22
N ASN A 34 -3.38 -6.53 28.51
CA ASN A 34 -4.67 -6.80 29.14
C ASN A 34 -5.53 -5.53 29.28
N ASN A 35 -5.47 -4.63 28.30
CA ASN A 35 -6.41 -3.54 28.18
C ASN A 35 -7.49 -4.01 27.21
N SER A 36 -8.73 -3.86 27.63
CA SER A 36 -9.96 -4.07 26.84
C SER A 36 -9.92 -3.26 25.54
N GLU A 37 -9.16 -3.72 24.55
CA GLU A 37 -9.18 -3.13 23.22
C GLU A 37 -10.62 -3.25 22.70
N PRO A 38 -11.23 -2.14 22.27
CA PRO A 38 -12.57 -2.19 21.72
C PRO A 38 -12.56 -3.19 20.57
N ARG A 39 -13.55 -4.12 20.56
CA ARG A 39 -13.68 -5.12 19.49
C ARG A 39 -13.94 -4.39 18.17
N CYS A 40 -12.87 -4.07 17.46
CA CYS A 40 -12.92 -3.36 16.20
C CYS A 40 -13.29 -4.32 15.07
N PRO A 41 -14.33 -3.99 14.29
CA PRO A 41 -14.54 -4.59 12.98
C PRO A 41 -13.39 -4.23 12.04
N ASN A 42 -13.13 -5.08 11.04
CA ASN A 42 -12.01 -4.92 10.14
C ASN A 42 -12.36 -5.02 8.65
N LEU A 43 -13.56 -5.46 8.31
CA LEU A 43 -13.96 -5.67 6.91
C LEU A 43 -15.39 -5.17 6.67
N LEU A 44 -15.55 -4.25 5.72
CA LEU A 44 -16.84 -3.78 5.24
C LEU A 44 -17.05 -4.28 3.82
N ILE A 45 -18.13 -5.03 3.59
CA ILE A 45 -18.48 -5.55 2.27
C ILE A 45 -19.79 -4.92 1.81
N GLN A 46 -19.77 -4.27 0.64
CA GLN A 46 -20.99 -3.83 -0.05
C GLN A 46 -21.50 -4.94 -0.96
N LYS A 47 -22.75 -5.37 -0.74
CA LYS A 47 -23.47 -6.31 -1.62
C LYS A 47 -24.74 -5.63 -2.11
N GLY A 48 -24.73 -5.13 -3.34
CA GLY A 48 -25.81 -4.30 -3.87
C GLY A 48 -25.96 -3.00 -3.07
N SER A 49 -27.14 -2.76 -2.49
CA SER A 49 -27.41 -1.58 -1.65
C SER A 49 -27.00 -1.75 -0.19
N ARG A 50 -26.79 -2.99 0.27
CA ARG A 50 -26.59 -3.33 1.69
C ARG A 50 -25.11 -3.41 2.03
N PHE A 51 -24.76 -3.01 3.24
CA PHE A 51 -23.40 -3.08 3.76
C PHE A 51 -23.31 -4.08 4.90
N TYR A 52 -22.21 -4.84 4.94
CA TYR A 52 -21.97 -5.88 5.92
C TYR A 52 -20.63 -5.62 6.59
N LEU A 53 -20.67 -5.31 7.88
CA LEU A 53 -19.49 -5.04 8.70
C LEU A 53 -19.12 -6.28 9.50
N TYR A 54 -18.00 -6.88 9.12
CA TYR A 54 -17.48 -8.10 9.70
C TYR A 54 -16.34 -7.79 10.67
N ASN A 55 -16.25 -8.66 11.68
CA ASN A 55 -15.06 -8.82 12.49
C ASN A 55 -14.49 -10.21 12.26
N SER A 56 -13.34 -10.31 11.58
CA SER A 56 -12.71 -11.60 11.27
C SER A 56 -12.15 -12.33 12.50
N LYS A 57 -11.94 -11.62 13.61
CA LYS A 57 -11.45 -12.20 14.88
C LYS A 57 -12.58 -12.84 15.70
N VAL A 58 -13.83 -12.66 15.28
CA VAL A 58 -15.03 -13.16 15.98
C VAL A 58 -15.76 -14.15 15.07
N ALA A 59 -16.33 -15.20 15.64
CA ALA A 59 -17.14 -16.15 14.89
C ALA A 59 -18.35 -15.45 14.25
N GLN A 60 -18.78 -15.94 13.09
CA GLN A 60 -19.99 -15.45 12.42
C GLN A 60 -21.20 -16.07 13.11
N VAL A 61 -22.02 -15.21 13.72
CA VAL A 61 -23.23 -15.61 14.46
C VAL A 61 -24.35 -14.67 14.03
N PRO A 62 -25.52 -15.20 13.63
CA PRO A 62 -26.63 -14.38 13.18
C PRO A 62 -27.03 -13.38 14.28
N GLY A 63 -27.15 -12.10 13.90
CA GLY A 63 -27.54 -11.01 14.80
C GLY A 63 -26.39 -10.38 15.61
N VAL A 64 -25.15 -10.88 15.51
CA VAL A 64 -23.98 -10.28 16.19
C VAL A 64 -22.85 -9.95 15.20
N ASN A 65 -22.53 -10.86 14.28
CA ASN A 65 -21.47 -10.67 13.28
C ASN A 65 -21.83 -11.45 12.01
N PRO A 66 -22.02 -10.79 10.85
CA PRO A 66 -21.82 -9.36 10.57
C PRO A 66 -22.93 -8.46 11.10
N ILE A 67 -22.60 -7.18 11.26
CA ILE A 67 -23.59 -6.11 11.41
C ILE A 67 -24.04 -5.71 9.99
N GLU A 68 -25.35 -5.69 9.76
CA GLU A 68 -25.94 -5.35 8.47
C GLU A 68 -26.49 -3.93 8.49
N PHE A 69 -26.27 -3.19 7.41
CA PHE A 69 -26.82 -1.85 7.17
C PHE A 69 -27.55 -1.85 5.83
N ASP A 70 -28.71 -1.21 5.77
CA ASP A 70 -29.55 -1.22 4.57
C ASP A 70 -29.14 -0.14 3.56
N ASN A 71 -28.49 0.92 4.04
CA ASN A 71 -27.99 2.02 3.22
C ASN A 71 -26.61 2.52 3.74
N LEU A 72 -26.02 3.48 3.02
CA LEU A 72 -24.73 4.08 3.39
C LEU A 72 -24.85 4.98 4.63
N GLU A 73 -25.98 5.65 4.78
CA GLU A 73 -26.23 6.60 5.87
C GLU A 73 -26.22 5.90 7.24
N ASP A 74 -26.86 4.73 7.34
CA ASP A 74 -26.89 3.91 8.56
C ASP A 74 -25.46 3.53 8.99
N TYR A 75 -24.57 3.27 8.02
CA TYR A 75 -23.17 2.97 8.29
C TYR A 75 -22.39 4.21 8.74
N THR A 76 -22.65 5.37 8.15
CA THR A 76 -22.00 6.62 8.56
C THR A 76 -22.45 7.07 9.95
N GLU A 77 -23.74 6.94 10.27
CA GLU A 77 -24.26 7.20 11.62
C GLU A 77 -23.62 6.27 12.66
N PHE A 78 -23.45 5.00 12.31
CA PHE A 78 -22.74 4.04 13.17
C PHE A 78 -21.28 4.45 13.41
N LEU A 79 -20.56 4.88 12.36
CA LEU A 79 -19.20 5.38 12.50
C LEU A 79 -19.12 6.65 13.37
N ASP A 80 -20.08 7.56 13.24
CA ASP A 80 -20.11 8.79 14.04
C ASP A 80 -20.43 8.51 15.51
N TRP A 81 -21.31 7.54 15.78
CA TRP A 81 -21.51 7.00 17.12
C TRP A 81 -20.21 6.40 17.68
N GLN A 82 -19.47 5.58 16.93
CA GLN A 82 -18.18 5.04 17.38
C GLN A 82 -17.16 6.14 17.67
N ARG A 83 -17.09 7.17 16.83
CA ARG A 83 -16.21 8.33 17.02
C ARG A 83 -16.57 9.15 18.25
N SER A 84 -17.87 9.28 18.57
CA SER A 84 -18.33 9.94 19.80
C SER A 84 -17.83 9.24 21.07
N GLN A 85 -17.61 7.92 20.99
CA GLN A 85 -17.04 7.10 22.05
C GLN A 85 -15.50 6.97 21.95
N ASN A 86 -14.87 7.77 21.08
CA ASN A 86 -13.44 7.76 20.81
C ASN A 86 -12.91 6.40 20.30
N ILE A 87 -13.76 5.61 19.64
CA ILE A 87 -13.38 4.35 19.00
C ILE A 87 -13.13 4.63 17.51
N ARG A 88 -11.87 4.49 17.07
CA ARG A 88 -11.47 4.64 15.66
C ARG A 88 -10.89 3.33 15.15
N CYS A 89 -11.71 2.58 14.43
CA CYS A 89 -11.31 1.32 13.83
C CYS A 89 -11.01 1.51 12.34
N PRO A 90 -9.82 1.13 11.83
CA PRO A 90 -9.59 1.05 10.40
C PRO A 90 -10.39 -0.12 9.82
N VAL A 91 -11.14 0.13 8.75
CA VAL A 91 -11.99 -0.88 8.10
C VAL A 91 -11.60 -0.98 6.63
N LEU A 92 -11.34 -2.20 6.17
CA LEU A 92 -11.09 -2.47 4.75
C LEU A 92 -12.41 -2.54 3.99
N TYR A 93 -12.57 -1.71 2.96
CA TYR A 93 -13.79 -1.66 2.15
C TYR A 93 -13.69 -2.50 0.87
N LEU A 94 -14.62 -3.45 0.72
CA LEU A 94 -14.79 -4.30 -0.45
C LEU A 94 -16.14 -4.06 -1.11
N GLN A 95 -16.14 -3.95 -2.44
CA GLN A 95 -17.34 -3.81 -3.26
C GLN A 95 -17.55 -5.06 -4.10
N GLU A 96 -18.75 -5.65 -4.05
CA GLU A 96 -19.19 -6.70 -4.98
C GLU A 96 -19.43 -6.08 -6.36
N THR A 97 -18.69 -6.55 -7.36
CA THR A 97 -18.81 -6.14 -8.77
C THR A 97 -18.89 -7.36 -9.68
N TYR A 98 -19.23 -7.16 -10.95
CA TYR A 98 -19.19 -8.22 -11.95
C TYR A 98 -18.00 -8.00 -12.89
N ASP A 99 -17.32 -9.08 -13.27
CA ASP A 99 -16.34 -9.04 -14.35
C ASP A 99 -17.03 -8.94 -15.73
N ALA A 100 -16.25 -8.77 -16.80
CA ALA A 100 -16.79 -8.69 -18.16
C ALA A 100 -17.44 -10.00 -18.63
N GLN A 101 -17.16 -11.11 -17.92
CA GLN A 101 -17.66 -12.45 -18.16
C GLN A 101 -18.92 -12.76 -17.34
N GLY A 102 -19.37 -11.84 -16.48
CA GLY A 102 -20.57 -11.99 -15.63
C GLY A 102 -20.34 -12.72 -14.31
N ASN A 103 -19.11 -13.04 -13.92
CA ASN A 103 -18.80 -13.61 -12.61
C ASN A 103 -18.73 -12.52 -11.54
N LYS A 104 -19.15 -12.87 -10.32
CA LYS A 104 -19.07 -12.00 -9.16
C LYS A 104 -17.63 -11.92 -8.65
N VAL A 105 -17.10 -10.70 -8.55
CA VAL A 105 -15.75 -10.40 -8.09
C VAL A 105 -15.79 -9.28 -7.05
N TYR A 106 -15.06 -9.44 -5.95
CA TYR A 106 -14.89 -8.40 -4.95
C TYR A 106 -13.70 -7.51 -5.32
N LYS A 107 -13.92 -6.20 -5.37
CA LYS A 107 -12.87 -5.20 -5.58
C LYS A 107 -12.73 -4.34 -4.33
N PHE A 108 -11.51 -4.19 -3.84
CA PHE A 108 -11.25 -3.24 -2.76
C PHE A 108 -11.29 -1.81 -3.32
N ARG A 109 -11.78 -0.87 -2.51
CA ARG A 109 -11.86 0.56 -2.83
C ARG A 109 -11.27 1.40 -1.71
N PRO A 110 -10.70 2.58 -2.00
CA PRO A 110 -10.10 3.44 -0.96
C PRO A 110 -11.10 3.89 0.10
N SER A 111 -12.32 4.24 -0.31
CA SER A 111 -13.37 4.68 0.60
C SER A 111 -14.77 4.36 0.07
N VAL A 112 -15.76 4.43 0.97
CA VAL A 112 -17.16 4.19 0.62
C VAL A 112 -17.80 5.39 -0.07
N SER A 113 -17.41 6.60 0.33
CA SER A 113 -17.88 7.86 -0.25
C SER A 113 -17.24 8.16 -1.60
N GLU A 114 -15.97 7.79 -1.78
CA GLU A 114 -15.20 7.98 -3.01
C GLU A 114 -14.63 6.63 -3.46
N PRO A 115 -15.44 5.80 -4.14
CA PRO A 115 -15.03 4.48 -4.60
C PRO A 115 -14.20 4.54 -5.90
N GLN A 116 -13.99 5.70 -6.53
CA GLN A 116 -13.20 5.87 -7.76
C GLN A 116 -13.54 4.81 -8.83
N ALA A 117 -14.83 4.64 -9.14
CA ALA A 117 -15.37 3.48 -9.86
C ALA A 117 -14.98 3.35 -11.36
N GLY A 118 -14.03 4.16 -11.85
CA GLY A 118 -13.49 4.08 -13.21
C GLY A 118 -12.04 3.60 -13.30
N LEU A 119 -11.33 3.52 -12.17
CA LEU A 119 -9.94 3.07 -12.14
C LEU A 119 -9.87 1.56 -11.88
N PRO A 120 -8.91 0.83 -12.50
CA PRO A 120 -8.62 -0.53 -12.09
C PRO A 120 -8.26 -0.52 -10.59
N PRO A 121 -8.73 -1.50 -9.79
CA PRO A 121 -8.36 -1.57 -8.38
C PRO A 121 -6.83 -1.66 -8.28
N SER A 122 -6.19 -0.88 -7.39
CA SER A 122 -4.71 -0.76 -7.31
C SER A 122 -3.94 -2.08 -7.11
N ALA A 123 -4.61 -3.20 -6.82
CA ALA A 123 -4.01 -4.52 -6.68
C ALA A 123 -4.18 -5.39 -7.93
N ALA A 124 -4.72 -4.84 -9.02
CA ALA A 124 -4.60 -5.43 -10.34
C ALA A 124 -3.25 -5.07 -10.98
N ALA A 125 -2.16 -5.12 -10.20
CA ALA A 125 -0.90 -5.52 -10.79
C ALA A 125 -1.05 -7.02 -11.12
N PRO A 126 -0.96 -7.43 -12.39
CA PRO A 126 -1.17 -8.82 -12.76
C PRO A 126 -0.20 -9.71 -11.99
N ILE A 127 -0.72 -10.77 -11.37
CA ILE A 127 0.06 -11.90 -10.86
C ILE A 127 0.59 -12.63 -12.09
N GLY A 128 1.69 -12.11 -12.63
CA GLY A 128 2.27 -12.55 -13.87
C GLY A 128 3.32 -11.55 -14.31
N ILE A 129 4.57 -11.85 -13.95
CA ILE A 129 5.86 -11.25 -14.36
C ILE A 129 6.66 -10.60 -13.20
N ALA A 130 6.05 -10.18 -12.09
CA ALA A 130 6.77 -9.66 -10.91
C ALA A 130 6.76 -10.61 -9.68
N SER A 131 7.21 -11.85 -9.85
CA SER A 131 7.41 -12.80 -8.73
C SER A 131 8.71 -12.56 -7.95
N GLN A 132 9.09 -11.31 -7.71
CA GLN A 132 10.23 -10.96 -6.85
C GLN A 132 9.87 -9.95 -5.75
N ILE A 133 8.63 -9.45 -5.70
CA ILE A 133 8.17 -8.63 -4.58
C ILE A 133 6.99 -9.36 -3.96
N GLN A 134 7.19 -9.87 -2.75
CA GLN A 134 6.09 -10.39 -1.95
C GLN A 134 5.05 -9.26 -1.80
N PRO A 135 3.73 -9.56 -1.83
CA PRO A 135 2.76 -8.56 -1.43
C PRO A 135 3.14 -8.13 -0.02
N ILE A 136 3.62 -6.89 0.12
CA ILE A 136 3.86 -6.23 1.39
C ILE A 136 2.50 -6.01 2.06
N ASN A 137 1.95 -7.10 2.58
CA ASN A 137 1.13 -7.05 3.76
C ASN A 137 2.09 -6.70 4.89
N GLU A 138 1.83 -5.59 5.56
CA GLU A 138 2.59 -5.03 6.69
C GLU A 138 3.69 -4.04 6.25
N MET A 139 3.42 -2.74 6.52
CA MET A 139 4.49 -1.82 6.85
C MET A 139 5.21 -2.42 8.06
N PRO A 140 6.51 -2.78 7.98
CA PRO A 140 7.29 -2.89 9.19
C PRO A 140 7.22 -1.52 9.84
N LEU A 141 6.88 -1.47 11.12
CA LEU A 141 7.08 -0.27 11.92
C LEU A 141 8.59 0.03 11.84
N GLU A 142 8.97 0.98 10.98
CA GLU A 142 10.36 1.36 10.77
C GLU A 142 10.97 1.78 12.11
N GLN A 143 12.14 1.22 12.42
CA GLN A 143 12.86 1.58 13.63
C GLN A 143 13.23 3.07 13.55
N VAL A 144 12.83 3.81 14.57
CA VAL A 144 13.12 5.23 14.74
C VAL A 144 14.64 5.44 14.67
N GLY A 145 15.14 5.93 13.53
CA GLY A 145 16.54 6.31 13.37
C GLY A 145 17.16 6.13 11.99
N ASP A 146 16.55 5.33 11.10
CA ASP A 146 17.03 5.20 9.73
C ASP A 146 16.39 6.29 8.85
N GLU A 147 17.18 6.93 7.98
CA GLU A 147 16.62 7.85 6.98
C GLU A 147 15.70 7.04 6.07
N ALA A 148 14.40 7.36 6.09
CA ALA A 148 13.39 6.79 5.23
C ALA A 148 13.68 7.20 3.77
N TYR A 149 14.68 6.56 3.16
CA TYR A 149 14.95 6.66 1.74
C TYR A 149 14.01 5.70 1.04
N PRO A 150 13.16 6.16 0.11
CA PRO A 150 12.23 5.27 -0.57
C PRO A 150 13.04 4.21 -1.31
N ASN A 151 12.78 2.93 -1.04
CA ASN A 151 13.53 1.81 -1.61
C ASN A 151 13.57 1.97 -3.15
N PRO A 152 14.76 2.04 -3.79
CA PRO A 152 14.83 2.25 -5.23
C PRO A 152 14.22 1.06 -5.96
N THR A 153 13.24 1.32 -6.82
CA THR A 153 12.59 0.29 -7.64
C THR A 153 12.79 0.59 -9.12
N LEU A 154 12.89 -0.46 -9.94
CA LEU A 154 12.95 -0.29 -11.38
C LEU A 154 11.59 0.11 -11.93
N LEU A 155 11.59 1.01 -12.91
CA LEU A 155 10.37 1.40 -13.61
C LEU A 155 9.83 0.23 -14.45
N VAL A 156 8.65 -0.25 -14.07
CA VAL A 156 7.82 -1.20 -14.81
C VAL A 156 7.03 -0.45 -15.88
N ASP A 157 7.19 -0.84 -17.13
CA ASP A 157 6.49 -0.24 -18.27
C ASP A 157 5.91 -1.34 -19.16
N ALA A 158 4.59 -1.40 -19.22
CA ALA A 158 3.87 -2.39 -20.01
C ALA A 158 4.11 -2.26 -21.52
N THR A 159 4.49 -1.09 -22.03
CA THR A 159 4.74 -0.88 -23.46
C THR A 159 6.00 -1.58 -23.95
N ARG A 160 6.90 -1.95 -23.04
CA ARG A 160 8.18 -2.61 -23.36
C ARG A 160 8.10 -4.14 -23.38
N ASN A 161 6.91 -4.71 -23.15
CA ASN A 161 6.70 -6.15 -23.08
C ASN A 161 6.54 -6.85 -24.45
N ASP A 162 6.51 -6.11 -25.56
CA ASP A 162 6.33 -6.67 -26.92
C ASP A 162 7.48 -6.31 -27.89
N PRO A 163 8.62 -7.03 -27.82
CA PRO A 163 9.67 -6.95 -28.83
C PRO A 163 9.15 -7.28 -30.25
N PRO A 164 9.52 -6.52 -31.31
CA PRO A 164 10.62 -5.56 -31.37
C PRO A 164 10.20 -4.08 -31.26
N TYR A 165 8.99 -3.79 -30.79
CA TYR A 165 8.46 -2.43 -30.75
C TYR A 165 8.86 -1.72 -29.45
N ASN A 166 8.71 -0.38 -29.41
CA ASN A 166 8.90 0.44 -28.20
C ASN A 166 10.30 0.35 -27.56
N TYR A 167 11.34 0.11 -28.38
CA TYR A 167 12.74 0.27 -27.96
C TYR A 167 13.16 1.75 -27.99
N ASN A 168 13.87 2.19 -26.95
CA ASN A 168 14.34 3.58 -26.76
C ASN A 168 13.22 4.65 -26.81
N SER A 169 11.97 4.28 -26.53
CA SER A 169 10.88 5.23 -26.32
C SER A 169 10.83 5.73 -24.88
N TYR A 170 10.17 6.87 -24.70
CA TYR A 170 9.81 7.37 -23.37
C TYR A 170 8.94 6.35 -22.62
N PRO A 171 9.05 6.29 -21.28
CA PRO A 171 8.14 5.48 -20.49
C PRO A 171 6.69 5.85 -20.73
N ALA A 172 5.80 4.86 -20.69
CA ALA A 172 4.38 5.10 -20.75
C ALA A 172 3.87 5.92 -19.55
N HIS A 173 2.86 6.74 -19.79
CA HIS A 173 2.16 7.43 -18.71
C HIS A 173 1.44 6.41 -17.82
N ASP A 174 1.72 6.44 -16.52
CA ASP A 174 0.96 5.72 -15.50
C ASP A 174 -0.04 6.68 -14.85
N GLN A 175 -1.34 6.34 -14.90
CA GLN A 175 -2.40 7.13 -14.25
C GLN A 175 -2.64 6.70 -12.81
N THR A 176 -2.01 5.60 -12.39
CA THR A 176 -2.12 5.05 -11.05
C THR A 176 -0.88 5.42 -10.25
N ASP A 177 -1.06 5.57 -8.94
CA ASP A 177 0.03 5.92 -8.07
C ASP A 177 0.89 4.70 -7.66
N TYR A 178 1.27 3.87 -8.66
CA TYR A 178 1.90 2.58 -8.46
C TYR A 178 3.24 2.67 -7.69
N TYR A 179 3.97 3.79 -7.85
CA TYR A 179 5.29 4.01 -7.24
C TYR A 179 5.26 4.85 -5.95
N ILE A 180 4.10 5.10 -5.33
CA ILE A 180 4.05 5.86 -4.05
C ILE A 180 4.97 5.22 -3.02
N GLY A 181 5.83 6.04 -2.42
CA GLY A 181 6.74 5.61 -1.35
C GLY A 181 7.95 4.81 -1.86
N THR A 182 8.21 4.80 -3.16
CA THR A 182 9.42 4.23 -3.76
C THR A 182 10.10 5.25 -4.68
N THR A 183 11.40 5.10 -4.91
CA THR A 183 12.15 5.99 -5.81
C THR A 183 12.36 5.27 -7.13
N THR A 184 11.86 5.83 -8.23
CA THR A 184 12.15 5.30 -9.57
C THR A 184 13.35 6.01 -10.20
N PRO A 185 13.97 5.41 -11.24
CA PRO A 185 14.98 6.11 -12.03
C PRO A 185 14.47 7.41 -12.66
N LEU A 186 13.15 7.53 -12.91
CA LEU A 186 12.55 8.75 -13.43
C LEU A 186 12.55 9.85 -12.38
N ASP A 187 12.21 9.51 -11.14
CA ASP A 187 12.27 10.45 -10.01
C ASP A 187 13.71 10.91 -9.77
N GLU A 188 14.70 10.01 -9.83
CA GLU A 188 16.11 10.37 -9.69
C GLU A 188 16.56 11.37 -10.79
N MET A 189 16.08 11.21 -12.02
CA MET A 189 16.35 12.17 -13.09
C MET A 189 15.70 13.52 -12.82
N ASN A 190 14.46 13.53 -12.34
CA ASN A 190 13.76 14.77 -11.97
C ASN A 190 14.46 15.47 -10.80
N TYR A 191 14.82 14.75 -9.73
CA TYR A 191 15.58 15.32 -8.60
C TYR A 191 16.91 15.94 -9.03
N LYS A 192 17.65 15.27 -9.92
CA LYS A 192 18.90 15.81 -10.46
C LYS A 192 18.66 17.08 -11.28
N GLN A 193 17.57 17.13 -12.03
CA GLN A 193 17.20 18.27 -12.84
C GLN A 193 16.70 19.45 -12.00
N GLU A 194 15.87 19.20 -11.00
CA GLU A 194 15.38 20.19 -10.04
C GLU A 194 16.53 20.79 -9.21
N ALA A 195 17.57 19.99 -8.91
CA ALA A 195 18.77 20.45 -8.20
C ALA A 195 19.63 21.43 -9.02
N GLU A 196 19.43 21.53 -10.34
CA GLU A 196 20.13 22.50 -11.16
C GLU A 196 19.69 23.94 -10.82
N LYS A 197 20.51 24.93 -11.19
CA LYS A 197 20.16 26.33 -10.92
C LYS A 197 19.00 26.83 -11.78
N VAL A 198 18.85 26.29 -12.99
CA VAL A 198 17.84 26.69 -13.97
C VAL A 198 17.39 25.43 -14.70
N SER A 199 16.10 25.11 -14.60
CA SER A 199 15.53 23.95 -15.26
C SER A 199 14.93 24.29 -16.63
N PRO A 200 15.00 23.38 -17.63
CA PRO A 200 14.24 23.51 -18.86
C PRO A 200 12.75 23.14 -18.72
N ASP A 201 12.35 22.49 -17.63
CA ASP A 201 10.99 22.00 -17.42
C ASP A 201 10.07 23.11 -16.89
N PRO A 202 8.95 23.42 -17.59
CA PRO A 202 7.97 24.40 -17.13
C PRO A 202 7.27 24.07 -15.82
N MET A 203 7.37 22.83 -15.34
CA MET A 203 6.77 22.38 -14.10
C MET A 203 7.69 22.63 -12.89
N ASP A 204 8.97 22.92 -13.11
CA ASP A 204 9.93 23.09 -12.02
C ASP A 204 9.87 24.51 -11.43
N PRO A 205 10.04 24.67 -10.10
CA PRO A 205 10.06 25.99 -9.46
C PRO A 205 11.17 26.93 -9.99
N ASN A 206 12.26 26.36 -10.52
CA ASN A 206 13.42 27.07 -11.07
C ASN A 206 13.41 27.12 -12.62
N TRP A 207 12.23 27.02 -13.25
CA TRP A 207 12.11 27.03 -14.70
C TRP A 207 12.75 28.28 -15.35
N GLY A 208 13.66 28.05 -16.29
CA GLY A 208 14.37 29.10 -17.04
C GLY A 208 13.53 29.81 -18.12
N GLY A 209 12.29 29.38 -18.32
CA GLY A 209 11.39 29.95 -19.31
C GLY A 209 11.70 29.50 -20.75
N PRO A 210 10.86 29.92 -21.71
CA PRO A 210 10.93 29.45 -23.10
C PRO A 210 12.23 29.80 -23.81
N LYS A 211 12.85 30.96 -23.48
CA LYS A 211 14.13 31.37 -24.07
C LYS A 211 15.28 30.45 -23.65
N TYR A 212 15.27 29.99 -22.40
CA TYR A 212 16.27 29.06 -21.91
C TYR A 212 16.13 27.70 -22.59
N THR A 213 14.91 27.17 -22.69
CA THR A 213 14.64 25.93 -23.41
C THR A 213 15.04 26.03 -24.89
N GLN A 214 14.75 27.16 -25.56
CA GLN A 214 15.21 27.39 -26.94
C GLN A 214 16.74 27.36 -27.05
N SER A 215 17.45 27.97 -26.10
CA SER A 215 18.92 27.92 -26.09
C SER A 215 19.49 26.50 -25.96
N LEU A 216 18.77 25.57 -25.34
CA LEU A 216 19.16 24.17 -25.21
C LEU A 216 18.91 23.40 -26.51
N VAL A 217 17.81 23.72 -27.21
CA VAL A 217 17.54 23.21 -28.55
C VAL A 217 18.65 23.65 -29.50
N ASP A 218 19.00 24.94 -29.50
CA ASP A 218 20.04 25.49 -30.37
C ASP A 218 21.44 24.90 -30.07
N ARG A 219 21.70 24.54 -28.81
CA ARG A 219 22.92 23.84 -28.37
C ARG A 219 22.92 22.34 -28.69
N GLY A 220 21.84 21.79 -29.24
CA GLY A 220 21.71 20.39 -29.61
C GLY A 220 21.42 19.44 -28.44
N TYR A 221 21.02 19.93 -27.27
CA TYR A 221 20.67 19.08 -26.12
C TYR A 221 19.50 18.13 -26.44
N TYR A 222 18.60 18.58 -27.32
CA TYR A 222 17.45 17.81 -27.80
C TYR A 222 17.63 17.27 -29.23
N ALA A 223 18.86 17.12 -29.71
CA ALA A 223 19.12 16.61 -31.05
C ALA A 223 18.35 15.30 -31.31
N ASN A 224 17.70 15.21 -32.47
CA ASN A 224 16.81 14.10 -32.88
C ASN A 224 15.50 13.96 -32.07
N ARG A 225 15.18 14.91 -31.18
CA ARG A 225 13.93 14.97 -30.39
C ARG A 225 13.17 16.28 -30.60
N GLU A 226 13.49 16.99 -31.68
CA GLU A 226 12.90 18.27 -32.04
C GLU A 226 11.54 18.06 -32.73
N VAL A 227 10.51 18.76 -32.27
CA VAL A 227 9.20 18.77 -32.94
C VAL A 227 9.19 19.90 -33.96
N LYS A 228 9.10 19.55 -35.26
CA LYS A 228 8.83 20.53 -36.32
C LYS A 228 7.35 20.88 -36.27
N ILE A 229 7.00 21.96 -35.58
CA ILE A 229 5.64 22.50 -35.65
C ILE A 229 5.47 23.11 -37.04
N ALA A 230 4.55 22.55 -37.83
CA ALA A 230 4.09 23.20 -39.06
C ALA A 230 3.24 24.40 -38.66
N VAL A 231 3.81 25.59 -38.73
CA VAL A 231 3.06 26.84 -38.59
C VAL A 231 2.42 27.12 -39.95
N GLY A 232 1.12 26.84 -40.06
CA GLY A 232 0.29 27.21 -41.20
C GLY A 232 -0.20 28.65 -41.09
#